data_AF-A0A523HZJ6-F1
#
_entry.id   AF-A0A523HZJ6-F1
#
_cell.length_a   1.000
_cell.length_b   1.000
_cell.length_c   1.000
_cell.angle_alpha   90.00
_cell.angle_beta   90.00
_cell.angle_gamma   90.00
#
_symmetry.space_group_name_H-M   'P 1'
#
loop_
_entity.id
_entity.type
_entity.pdbx_description
1 polymer ?
#
loop_
_entity_poly.entity_id
_entity_poly.type
_entity_poly.pdbx_seq_one_letter_code
_entity_poly.pdbx_strand_id
1 'polypeptide(L)' 'MTVAVVGAGGTGGYYGGALARAGNQVTMIARGPHLAAIRASGLQVKSV' A
#
# COMPACT_ATOMS: atom_id res chain seq x y z
N MET A 1 13.45 6.52 3.35
CA MET A 1 12.58 7.72 3.46
C MET A 1 11.27 7.34 4.14
N THR A 2 10.57 8.29 4.77
CA THR A 2 9.21 8.08 5.31
C THR A 2 8.19 8.64 4.33
N VAL A 3 7.23 7.81 3.90
CA VAL A 3 6.26 8.14 2.85
C VAL A 3 4.85 7.81 3.31
N ALA A 4 3.92 8.74 3.12
CA ALA A 4 2.49 8.48 3.28
C ALA A 4 1.83 8.39 1.89
N VAL A 5 1.14 7.28 1.61
CA VAL A 5 0.35 7.11 0.39
C VAL A 5 -1.11 7.30 0.72
N VAL A 6 -1.65 8.45 0.34
CA VAL A 6 -3.08 8.77 0.51
C VAL A 6 -3.88 8.12 -0.61
N GLY A 7 -4.52 6.99 -0.31
CA GLY A 7 -5.30 6.21 -1.25
C GLY A 7 -4.56 5.00 -1.79
N ALA A 8 -4.71 3.84 -1.15
CA ALA A 8 -4.24 2.54 -1.65
C ALA A 8 -5.14 2.00 -2.79
N GLY A 9 -5.38 2.78 -3.86
CA GLY A 9 -6.06 2.30 -5.06
C GLY A 9 -5.12 1.53 -5.99
N GLY A 10 -5.42 1.45 -7.29
CA GLY A 10 -4.52 0.81 -8.26
C GLY A 10 -3.11 1.43 -8.26
N THR A 11 -3.02 2.73 -8.50
CA THR A 11 -1.74 3.45 -8.58
C THR A 11 -1.05 3.57 -7.22
N GLY A 12 -1.79 3.99 -6.19
CA GLY A 12 -1.25 4.16 -4.84
C GLY A 12 -0.81 2.84 -4.22
N GLY A 13 -1.59 1.77 -4.39
CA GLY A 13 -1.21 0.42 -3.95
C GLY A 13 0.05 -0.08 -4.66
N TYR A 14 0.14 0.08 -5.97
CA TYR A 14 1.33 -0.34 -6.73
C TYR A 14 2.60 0.39 -6.27
N TYR A 15 2.62 1.73 -6.32
CA TYR A 15 3.82 2.49 -5.96
C TYR A 15 4.12 2.44 -4.47
N GLY A 16 3.10 2.46 -3.60
CA GLY A 16 3.27 2.29 -2.16
C GLY A 16 3.88 0.94 -1.81
N GLY A 17 3.40 -0.13 -2.45
CA GLY A 17 3.97 -1.47 -2.32
C GLY A 17 5.39 -1.56 -2.86
N ALA A 18 5.68 -0.93 -4.00
CA ALA A 18 7.03 -0.89 -4.56
C ALA A 18 8.02 -0.14 -3.64
N LEU A 19 7.61 1.01 -3.09
CA LEU A 19 8.42 1.78 -2.14
C LEU A 19 8.67 1.01 -0.84
N ALA A 20 7.66 0.31 -0.33
CA ALA A 20 7.79 -0.55 0.85
C ALA A 20 8.75 -1.71 0.58
N ARG A 21 8.64 -2.38 -0.58
CA ARG A 21 9.58 -3.44 -1.00
C ARG A 21 11.02 -2.95 -1.15
N ALA A 22 11.21 -1.68 -1.52
CA ALA A 22 12.53 -1.04 -1.59
C ALA A 22 13.09 -0.62 -0.22
N GLY A 23 12.44 -0.98 0.90
CA GLY A 23 12.93 -0.71 2.27
C GLY A 23 12.55 0.66 2.82
N ASN A 24 11.64 1.40 2.17
CA ASN A 24 11.14 2.67 2.73
C ASN A 24 10.06 2.41 3.79
N GLN A 25 9.97 3.31 4.75
CA GLN A 25 8.89 3.29 5.74
C GLN A 25 7.64 3.90 5.10
N VAL A 26 6.70 3.06 4.69
CA VAL A 26 5.49 3.49 3.98
C VAL A 26 4.25 3.30 4.84
N THR A 27 3.47 4.36 5.02
CA THR A 27 2.14 4.30 5.60
C THR A 27 1.09 4.37 4.50
N MET A 28 0.23 3.34 4.41
CA MET A 28 -0.86 3.29 3.44
C MET A 28 -2.15 3.80 4.08
N ILE A 29 -2.80 4.78 3.45
CA ILE A 29 -4.12 5.26 3.86
C ILE A 29 -5.15 4.72 2.88
N ALA A 30 -6.08 3.93 3.39
CA ALA A 30 -7.19 3.34 2.64
C ALA A 30 -8.49 3.47 3.44
N ARG A 31 -9.62 3.07 2.85
CA ARG A 31 -10.94 3.11 3.50
C ARG A 31 -11.76 1.86 3.21
N GLY A 32 -12.73 1.60 4.08
CA GLY A 32 -13.75 0.56 3.88
C GLY A 32 -13.17 -0.85 3.75
N PRO A 33 -13.75 -1.71 2.90
CA PRO A 33 -13.33 -3.11 2.73
C PRO A 33 -11.86 -3.27 2.35
N HIS A 34 -11.29 -2.33 1.58
CA HIS A 34 -9.88 -2.43 1.18
C HIS A 34 -8.92 -2.21 2.35
N LEU A 35 -9.24 -1.26 3.25
CA LEU A 35 -8.46 -1.08 4.49
C LEU A 35 -8.55 -2.34 5.38
N ALA A 36 -9.72 -2.95 5.50
CA ALA A 36 -9.91 -4.17 6.27
C ALA A 36 -9.05 -5.32 5.71
N ALA A 37 -9.06 -5.52 4.38
CA ALA A 37 -8.25 -6.54 3.71
C ALA A 37 -6.74 -6.30 3.91
N ILE A 38 -6.25 -5.06 3.75
CA ILE A 38 -4.84 -4.73 3.97
C ILE A 38 -4.42 -5.00 5.43
N ARG A 39 -5.28 -4.70 6.41
CA ARG A 39 -4.98 -4.97 7.82
C ARG A 39 -4.95 -6.45 8.15
N ALA A 40 -5.82 -7.26 7.53
CA ALA A 40 -5.88 -8.70 7.77
C ALA A 40 -4.74 -9.45 7.09
N SER A 41 -4.37 -9.06 5.87
CA SER A 41 -3.54 -9.88 4.97
C SER A 41 -2.31 -9.17 4.41
N GLY A 42 -2.10 -7.90 4.78
CA GLY A 42 -1.15 -7.03 4.12
C GLY A 42 -1.63 -6.53 2.75
N LEU A 43 -0.90 -5.56 2.19
CA LEU A 43 -1.10 -5.11 0.81
C LEU A 43 -0.50 -6.13 -0.16
N GLN A 44 -1.33 -6.72 -1.02
CA GLN A 44 -0.88 -7.63 -2.07
C GLN A 44 -0.87 -6.92 -3.42
N VAL A 45 0.26 -6.96 -4.12
CA VAL A 45 0.44 -6.37 -5.45
C VAL A 45 0.93 -7.45 -6.40
N LYS A 46 0.12 -7.77 -7.41
CA LYS A 46 0.51 -8.61 -8.53
C LYS A 46 0.74 -7.72 -9.75
N SER A 47 1.99 -7.60 -10.16
CA SER A 47 2.40 -6.92 -11.40
C SER A 47 3.06 -7.93 -12.33
N VAL A 48 3.09 -7.61 -13.62
CA VAL A 48 3.88 -8.34 -14.62
C VAL A 48 5.38 -8.22 -14.35
#